data_AF-A0A376MHX7-F1
#
_entry.id   AF-A0A376MHX7-F1
#
_cell.length_a   1.000
_cell.length_b   1.000
_cell.length_c   1.000
_cell.angle_alpha   90.00
_cell.angle_beta   90.00
_cell.angle_gamma   90.00
#
_symmetry.space_group_name_H-M   'P 1'
#
loop_
_entity.id
_entity.type
_entity.pdbx_description
1 polymer ?
#
loop_
_entity_poly.entity_id
_entity_poly.type
_entity_poly.pdbx_seq_one_letter_code
_entity_poly.pdbx_strand_id
1 'polypeptide(L)'
;MKKGFMLFTLLAAFSGFAQADDAAIQQTLAKMGIKSSDIQPAPVAGMKTVLTNSGVLYITDDGKHIIQGPMYDVSGTAPVNVTNKMLLKQLNALEKEMIVYKAPQEKHVITVFTDITCGYCHKLHEQMADYNALGITVRYLAFPAPGAGQRCRERNESYLVCER
;
A
#
# COMPACT_ATOMS: atom_id res chain seq x y z
N MET A 1 66.82 23.12 11.17
CA MET A 1 66.15 22.69 12.42
C MET A 1 64.64 22.71 12.22
N LYS A 2 63.99 21.56 12.45
CA LYS A 2 62.62 21.32 12.98
C LYS A 2 61.42 22.01 12.27
N LYS A 3 60.57 21.25 11.55
CA LYS A 3 59.27 20.63 11.98
C LYS A 3 58.19 21.70 12.21
N GLY A 4 56.94 21.63 11.76
CA GLY A 4 56.05 20.64 11.14
C GLY A 4 54.75 21.43 10.84
N PHE A 5 53.57 20.90 10.54
CA PHE A 5 53.03 19.59 10.23
C PHE A 5 51.65 19.94 9.64
N MET A 6 51.33 19.50 8.43
CA MET A 6 49.98 19.64 7.85
C MET A 6 48.97 18.93 8.76
N LEU A 7 47.84 19.57 9.06
CA LEU A 7 46.66 18.88 9.59
C LEU A 7 45.52 19.04 8.57
N PHE A 8 45.37 18.01 7.74
CA PHE A 8 44.28 17.85 6.79
C PHE A 8 43.12 17.17 7.56
N THR A 9 42.10 17.95 7.95
CA THR A 9 40.88 17.41 8.56
C THR A 9 40.07 16.66 7.52
N LEU A 10 40.08 15.33 7.63
CA LEU A 10 39.31 14.40 6.81
C LEU A 10 37.83 14.45 7.24
N LEU A 11 37.01 15.13 6.44
CA LEU A 11 35.56 15.12 6.57
C LEU A 11 35.04 13.85 5.88
N ALA A 12 34.88 12.76 6.63
CA ALA A 12 34.31 11.52 6.13
C ALA A 12 32.79 11.67 5.96
N ALA A 13 32.34 11.69 4.70
CA ALA A 13 30.93 11.67 4.33
C ALA A 13 30.32 10.29 4.65
N PHE A 14 29.53 10.23 5.74
CA PHE A 14 28.67 9.10 6.08
C PHE A 14 27.38 9.17 5.25
N SER A 15 27.42 8.74 3.99
CA SER A 15 26.27 8.74 3.08
C SER A 15 26.07 7.40 2.37
N GLY A 16 26.23 6.27 3.08
CA GLY A 16 26.25 4.93 2.47
C GLY A 16 25.23 3.88 2.96
N PHE A 17 24.54 4.09 4.09
CA PHE A 17 23.79 2.99 4.72
C PHE A 17 22.42 2.71 4.10
N ALA A 18 21.71 3.73 3.58
CA ALA A 18 20.33 3.51 3.15
C ALA A 18 20.19 2.68 1.86
N GLN A 19 21.20 2.65 0.99
CA GLN A 19 21.09 2.02 -0.34
C GLN A 19 21.64 0.60 -0.41
N ALA A 20 22.55 0.22 0.50
CA ALA A 20 23.17 -1.12 0.52
C ALA A 20 22.21 -2.18 1.09
N ASP A 21 21.38 -1.80 2.06
CA ASP A 21 20.46 -2.70 2.75
C ASP A 21 19.30 -3.17 1.85
N ASP A 22 18.79 -2.28 0.99
CA ASP A 22 17.69 -2.60 0.07
C ASP A 22 18.09 -3.68 -0.96
N ALA A 23 19.36 -3.73 -1.37
CA ALA A 23 19.86 -4.74 -2.31
C ALA A 23 19.83 -6.14 -1.69
N ALA A 24 20.16 -6.28 -0.40
CA ALA A 24 20.07 -7.55 0.32
C ALA A 24 18.63 -8.05 0.39
N ILE A 25 17.70 -7.15 0.70
CA ILE A 25 16.25 -7.43 0.72
C ILE A 25 15.76 -7.89 -0.66
N GLN A 26 16.10 -7.16 -1.72
CA GLN A 26 15.72 -7.54 -3.09
C GLN A 26 16.27 -8.91 -3.48
N GLN A 27 17.51 -9.22 -3.11
CA GLN A 27 18.12 -10.52 -3.41
C GLN A 27 17.40 -11.66 -2.67
N THR A 28 17.01 -11.47 -1.40
CA THR A 28 16.22 -12.45 -0.66
C THR A 28 14.85 -12.67 -1.31
N LEU A 29 14.15 -11.60 -1.67
CA LEU A 29 12.83 -11.69 -2.32
C LEU A 29 12.92 -12.39 -3.69
N ALA A 30 13.95 -12.09 -4.48
CA ALA A 30 14.18 -12.74 -5.77
C ALA A 30 14.40 -14.25 -5.64
N LYS A 31 15.13 -14.72 -4.61
CA LYS A 31 15.30 -16.15 -4.33
C LYS A 31 13.98 -16.86 -4.01
N MET A 32 13.01 -16.14 -3.48
CA MET A 32 11.67 -16.64 -3.16
C MET A 32 10.68 -16.47 -4.33
N GLY A 33 11.11 -15.89 -5.46
CA GLY A 33 10.23 -15.57 -6.58
C GLY A 33 9.23 -14.43 -6.30
N ILE A 34 9.48 -13.63 -5.25
CA ILE A 34 8.62 -12.52 -4.86
C ILE A 34 9.15 -11.23 -5.50
N LYS A 35 8.26 -10.43 -6.08
CA LYS A 35 8.59 -9.11 -6.61
C LYS A 35 8.21 -8.04 -5.61
N SER A 36 9.16 -7.21 -5.19
CA SER A 36 8.88 -5.98 -4.44
C SER A 36 8.48 -4.86 -5.40
N SER A 37 7.49 -4.07 -5.01
CA SER A 37 7.10 -2.84 -5.72
C SER A 37 7.59 -1.57 -5.00
N ASP A 38 7.75 -1.61 -3.68
CA ASP A 38 8.18 -0.46 -2.89
C ASP A 38 8.88 -0.94 -1.60
N ILE A 39 9.99 -0.30 -1.23
CA ILE A 39 10.75 -0.56 0.01
C ILE A 39 10.85 0.76 0.76
N GLN A 40 10.35 0.77 2.00
CA GLN A 40 10.28 1.95 2.85
C GLN A 40 10.80 1.64 4.26
N PRO A 41 11.33 2.61 5.00
CA PRO A 41 11.68 2.42 6.40
C PRO A 41 10.47 1.98 7.24
N ALA A 42 10.62 0.98 8.10
CA ALA A 42 9.59 0.61 9.08
C ALA A 42 9.70 1.48 10.35
N PRO A 43 8.63 1.59 11.16
CA PRO A 43 8.70 2.23 12.48
C PRO A 43 9.60 1.50 13.49
N VAL A 44 9.92 0.22 13.25
CA VAL A 44 10.83 -0.58 14.06
C VAL A 44 12.24 -0.48 13.50
N ALA A 45 13.19 -0.06 14.33
CA ALA A 45 14.60 0.04 13.95
C ALA A 45 15.15 -1.32 13.51
N GLY A 46 16.00 -1.32 12.48
CA GLY A 46 16.55 -2.56 11.91
C GLY A 46 15.61 -3.25 10.93
N MET A 47 14.48 -2.64 10.56
CA MET A 47 13.48 -3.22 9.65
C MET A 47 13.02 -2.25 8.56
N LYS A 48 12.64 -2.82 7.42
CA LYS A 48 11.94 -2.16 6.32
C LYS A 48 10.54 -2.71 6.17
N THR A 49 9.63 -1.86 5.71
CA THR A 49 8.32 -2.24 5.19
C THR A 49 8.43 -2.40 3.69
N VAL A 50 8.08 -3.58 3.19
CA VAL A 50 8.21 -3.94 1.78
C VAL A 50 6.85 -4.30 1.21
N LEU A 51 6.40 -3.54 0.23
CA LEU A 51 5.20 -3.86 -0.54
C LEU A 51 5.57 -4.86 -1.63
N THR A 52 4.83 -5.96 -1.70
CA THR A 52 5.01 -7.01 -2.70
C THR A 52 3.69 -7.33 -3.40
N ASN A 53 3.75 -8.13 -4.45
CA ASN A 53 2.57 -8.66 -5.13
C ASN A 53 1.72 -9.62 -4.26
N SER A 54 2.21 -10.04 -3.09
CA SER A 54 1.53 -10.93 -2.15
C SER A 54 1.16 -10.25 -0.83
N GLY A 55 1.25 -8.91 -0.77
CA GLY A 55 0.96 -8.11 0.42
C GLY A 55 2.19 -7.45 1.01
N VAL A 56 2.05 -6.93 2.23
CA VAL A 56 3.11 -6.19 2.92
C VAL A 56 3.91 -7.11 3.83
N LEU A 57 5.23 -7.08 3.66
CA LEU A 57 6.20 -7.80 4.47
C LEU A 57 7.04 -6.81 5.27
N TYR A 58 7.50 -7.24 6.44
CA TYR A 58 8.49 -6.55 7.25
C TYR A 58 9.77 -7.37 7.23
N ILE A 59 10.86 -6.77 6.75
CA ILE A 59 12.12 -7.48 6.50
C ILE A 59 13.22 -6.78 7.27
N THR A 60 14.10 -7.51 7.94
CA THR A 60 15.27 -6.93 8.60
C THR A 60 16.20 -6.27 7.58
N ASP A 61 16.93 -5.23 7.97
CA ASP A 61 17.84 -4.50 7.06
C ASP A 61 18.87 -5.42 6.39
N ASP A 62 19.28 -6.49 7.07
CA ASP A 62 20.18 -7.51 6.52
C ASP A 62 19.52 -8.54 5.58
N GLY A 63 18.21 -8.41 5.34
CA GLY A 63 17.43 -9.26 4.45
C GLY A 63 17.24 -10.70 4.92
N LYS A 64 17.58 -11.05 6.17
CA LYS A 64 17.58 -12.45 6.65
C LYS A 64 16.28 -12.92 7.28
N HIS A 65 15.48 -12.01 7.84
CA HIS A 65 14.24 -12.35 8.53
C HIS A 65 13.07 -11.63 7.88
N ILE A 66 11.98 -12.36 7.68
CA ILE A 66 10.73 -11.86 7.09
C ILE A 66 9.60 -12.11 8.08
N ILE A 67 8.81 -11.06 8.34
CA ILE A 67 7.60 -11.12 9.16
C ILE A 67 6.44 -10.64 8.28
N GLN A 68 5.38 -11.44 8.20
CA GLN A 68 4.17 -11.02 7.50
C GLN A 68 3.44 -9.95 8.31
N GLY A 69 2.99 -8.89 7.64
CA GLY A 69 2.16 -7.87 8.26
C GLY A 69 0.73 -8.35 8.63
N PRO A 70 -0.10 -7.48 9.23
CA PRO A 70 0.20 -6.07 9.49
C PRO A 70 0.99 -5.84 10.78
N MET A 71 1.69 -4.70 10.84
CA MET A 71 2.27 -4.19 12.09
C MET A 71 1.29 -3.21 12.74
N TYR A 72 1.23 -3.26 14.07
CA TYR A 72 0.45 -2.33 14.88
C TYR A 72 1.38 -1.53 15.79
N ASP A 73 1.16 -0.21 15.84
CA ASP A 73 1.70 0.64 16.89
C ASP A 73 0.70 0.64 18.06
N VAL A 74 1.17 0.21 19.23
CA VAL A 74 0.36 0.10 20.46
C VAL A 74 0.83 1.07 21.55
N SER A 75 1.65 2.06 21.20
CA SER A 75 2.18 3.06 22.14
C SER A 75 1.15 4.12 22.55
N GLY A 76 0.09 4.30 21.76
CA GLY A 76 -0.98 5.27 21.98
C GLY A 76 -2.16 4.74 22.80
N THR A 77 -3.27 5.49 22.77
CA THR A 77 -4.51 5.15 23.49
C THR A 77 -5.27 3.98 22.87
N ALA A 78 -4.96 3.63 21.62
CA ALA A 78 -5.53 2.50 20.90
C ALA A 78 -4.51 1.95 19.88
N PRO A 79 -4.56 0.65 19.54
CA PRO A 79 -3.72 0.07 18.49
C PRO A 79 -3.97 0.73 17.13
N VAL A 80 -2.90 1.16 16.46
CA VAL A 80 -2.94 1.75 15.11
C VAL A 80 -2.25 0.82 14.11
N ASN A 81 -2.96 0.40 13.06
CA ASN A 81 -2.38 -0.41 12.00
C ASN A 81 -1.48 0.45 11.09
N VAL A 82 -0.16 0.35 11.27
CA VAL A 82 0.81 1.16 10.51
C VAL A 82 0.95 0.66 9.06
N THR A 83 0.70 -0.62 8.80
CA THR A 83 0.64 -1.17 7.43
C THR A 83 -0.44 -0.48 6.62
N ASN A 84 -1.67 -0.41 7.16
CA ASN A 84 -2.78 0.21 6.45
C ASN A 84 -2.54 1.71 6.24
N LYS A 85 -1.94 2.40 7.22
CA LYS A 85 -1.55 3.81 7.08
C LYS A 85 -0.56 4.03 5.92
N MET A 86 0.37 3.12 5.71
CA MET A 86 1.26 3.15 4.54
C MET A 86 0.46 2.94 3.24
N LEU A 87 -0.43 1.94 3.21
CA LEU A 87 -1.25 1.61 2.03
C LEU A 87 -2.23 2.72 1.65
N LEU A 88 -2.64 3.59 2.58
CA LEU A 88 -3.46 4.76 2.25
C LEU A 88 -2.78 5.68 1.22
N LYS A 89 -1.44 5.76 1.20
CA LYS A 89 -0.73 6.53 0.16
C LYS A 89 -0.95 5.93 -1.22
N GLN A 90 -0.90 4.61 -1.32
CA GLN A 90 -1.15 3.88 -2.57
C GLN A 90 -2.62 4.01 -2.97
N LEU A 91 -3.55 3.93 -2.02
CA LEU A 91 -4.97 4.15 -2.26
C LEU A 91 -5.27 5.55 -2.80
N ASN A 92 -4.65 6.58 -2.22
CA ASN A 92 -4.85 7.96 -2.66
C ASN A 92 -4.26 8.22 -4.05
N ALA A 93 -3.20 7.51 -4.45
CA ALA A 93 -2.67 7.60 -5.80
C ALA A 93 -3.68 7.14 -6.87
N LEU A 94 -4.62 6.25 -6.50
CA LEU A 94 -5.68 5.74 -7.36
C LEU A 94 -6.94 6.61 -7.39
N GLU A 95 -6.95 7.78 -6.74
CA GLU A 95 -8.17 8.61 -6.60
C GLU A 95 -8.82 8.96 -7.95
N LYS A 96 -8.01 9.17 -9.00
CA LYS A 96 -8.49 9.48 -10.35
C LYS A 96 -9.15 8.31 -11.06
N GLU A 97 -8.91 7.09 -10.59
CA GLU A 97 -9.47 5.85 -11.14
C GLU A 97 -10.76 5.44 -10.42
N MET A 98 -11.14 6.16 -9.36
CA MET A 98 -12.32 5.82 -8.56
C MET A 98 -13.61 6.29 -9.23
N ILE A 99 -14.64 5.45 -9.16
CA ILE A 99 -16.02 5.87 -9.49
C ILE A 99 -16.63 6.48 -8.23
N VAL A 100 -16.95 7.79 -8.28
CA VAL A 100 -17.36 8.55 -7.09
C VAL A 100 -18.86 8.88 -7.12
N TYR A 101 -19.60 8.39 -6.12
CA TYR A 101 -20.98 8.75 -5.83
C TYR A 101 -21.00 9.74 -4.66
N LYS A 102 -20.99 11.02 -5.01
CA LYS A 102 -20.84 12.11 -4.05
C LYS A 102 -22.14 12.42 -3.32
N ALA A 103 -22.07 12.50 -1.99
CA ALA A 103 -23.18 12.96 -1.18
C ALA A 103 -23.39 14.49 -1.35
N PRO A 104 -24.63 14.99 -1.43
CA PRO A 104 -24.90 16.43 -1.51
C PRO A 104 -24.36 17.22 -0.29
N GLN A 105 -24.46 16.62 0.90
CA GLN A 105 -23.89 17.15 2.15
C GLN A 105 -22.92 16.12 2.74
N GLU A 106 -21.68 16.15 2.27
CA GLU A 106 -20.66 15.17 2.65
C GLU A 106 -20.28 15.27 4.14
N LYS A 107 -20.47 14.18 4.87
CA LYS A 107 -20.06 13.97 6.28
C LYS A 107 -18.98 12.90 6.39
N HIS A 108 -19.04 11.89 5.53
CA HIS A 108 -18.12 10.77 5.51
C HIS A 108 -17.73 10.42 4.08
N VAL A 109 -16.51 9.93 3.91
CA VAL A 109 -16.01 9.38 2.65
C VAL A 109 -15.55 7.96 2.91
N ILE A 110 -16.12 7.01 2.19
CA ILE A 110 -15.68 5.61 2.21
C ILE A 110 -15.17 5.22 0.84
N THR A 111 -14.08 4.44 0.80
CA THR A 111 -13.65 3.75 -0.41
C THR A 111 -14.06 2.28 -0.29
N VAL A 112 -14.83 1.80 -1.26
CA VAL A 112 -15.38 0.46 -1.29
C VAL A 112 -14.73 -0.32 -2.44
N PHE A 113 -14.06 -1.40 -2.09
CA PHE A 113 -13.61 -2.39 -3.06
C PHE A 113 -14.82 -3.26 -3.44
N THR A 114 -15.21 -3.24 -4.71
CA THR A 114 -16.47 -3.82 -5.19
C THR A 114 -16.28 -4.78 -6.36
N ASP A 115 -17.16 -5.78 -6.45
CA ASP A 115 -17.27 -6.72 -7.56
C ASP A 115 -18.70 -6.66 -8.12
N ILE A 116 -18.84 -6.50 -9.43
CA ILE A 116 -20.15 -6.41 -10.09
C ILE A 116 -20.87 -7.76 -10.22
N THR A 117 -20.26 -8.85 -9.77
CA THR A 117 -20.87 -10.19 -9.65
C THR A 117 -21.23 -10.53 -8.20
N CYS A 118 -20.94 -9.66 -7.24
CA CYS A 118 -21.17 -9.87 -5.81
C CYS A 118 -22.57 -9.39 -5.39
N GLY A 119 -23.39 -10.31 -4.85
CA GLY A 119 -24.77 -10.01 -4.41
C GLY A 119 -24.89 -8.87 -3.40
N TYR A 120 -24.00 -8.80 -2.40
CA TYR A 120 -23.99 -7.70 -1.43
C TYR A 120 -23.54 -6.37 -2.03
N CYS A 121 -22.70 -6.42 -3.07
CA CYS A 121 -22.21 -5.26 -3.78
C CYS A 121 -23.35 -4.64 -4.61
N HIS A 122 -24.20 -5.47 -5.24
CA HIS A 122 -25.45 -5.02 -5.84
C HIS A 122 -26.37 -4.35 -4.82
N LYS A 123 -26.63 -5.00 -3.68
CA LYS A 123 -27.48 -4.45 -2.63
C LYS A 123 -26.99 -3.09 -2.12
N LEU A 124 -25.67 -2.96 -1.90
CA LEU A 124 -25.07 -1.69 -1.49
C LEU A 124 -25.29 -0.61 -2.56
N HIS A 125 -25.12 -0.96 -3.84
CA HIS A 125 -25.29 -0.03 -4.94
C HIS A 125 -26.76 0.39 -5.15
N GLU A 126 -27.71 -0.53 -5.00
CA GLU A 126 -29.15 -0.23 -5.05
C GLU A 126 -29.58 0.80 -3.99
N GLN A 127 -28.87 0.84 -2.86
CA GLN A 127 -29.11 1.76 -1.74
C GLN A 127 -28.23 3.02 -1.80
N MET A 128 -27.54 3.30 -2.91
CA MET A 128 -26.59 4.42 -3.01
C MET A 128 -27.22 5.78 -2.66
N ALA A 129 -28.47 6.00 -3.10
CA ALA A 129 -29.20 7.23 -2.80
C ALA A 129 -29.39 7.42 -1.28
N ASP A 130 -29.68 6.34 -0.55
CA ASP A 130 -29.88 6.39 0.91
C ASP A 130 -28.56 6.72 1.63
N TYR A 131 -27.44 6.12 1.21
CA TYR A 131 -26.11 6.46 1.74
C TYR A 131 -25.77 7.93 1.50
N ASN A 132 -25.99 8.43 0.27
CA ASN A 132 -25.71 9.82 -0.08
C ASN A 132 -26.62 10.80 0.69
N ALA A 133 -27.90 10.45 0.91
CA ALA A 133 -28.83 11.24 1.72
C ALA A 133 -28.39 11.33 3.20
N LEU A 134 -27.74 10.29 3.72
CA LEU A 134 -27.13 10.29 5.06
C LEU A 134 -25.78 11.05 5.12
N GLY A 135 -25.28 11.55 3.98
CA GLY A 135 -24.03 12.30 3.89
C GLY A 135 -22.79 11.43 3.66
N ILE A 136 -22.96 10.20 3.18
CA ILE A 136 -21.85 9.27 2.93
C ILE A 136 -21.52 9.30 1.43
N THR A 137 -20.34 9.81 1.09
CA THR A 137 -19.77 9.70 -0.25
C THR A 137 -19.10 8.33 -0.40
N VAL A 138 -19.43 7.63 -1.49
CA VAL A 138 -18.88 6.30 -1.79
C VAL A 138 -17.96 6.39 -3.00
N ARG A 139 -16.72 5.90 -2.87
CA ARG A 139 -15.73 5.80 -3.94
C ARG A 139 -15.48 4.33 -4.25
N TYR A 140 -15.77 3.86 -5.46
CA TYR A 140 -15.50 2.47 -5.82
C TYR A 140 -14.11 2.28 -6.42
N LEU A 141 -13.49 1.16 -6.06
CA LEU A 141 -12.39 0.52 -6.81
C LEU A 141 -12.79 -0.91 -7.13
N ALA A 142 -12.39 -1.39 -8.30
CA ALA A 142 -12.67 -2.76 -8.72
C ALA A 142 -11.87 -3.75 -7.87
N PHE A 143 -12.53 -4.79 -7.38
CA PHE A 143 -11.91 -5.91 -6.67
C PHE A 143 -12.58 -7.21 -7.09
N PRO A 144 -12.27 -7.72 -8.30
CA PRO A 144 -12.87 -8.95 -8.81
C PRO A 144 -12.47 -10.13 -7.92
N ALA A 145 -13.45 -10.92 -7.50
CA ALA A 145 -13.20 -12.19 -6.81
C ALA A 145 -12.34 -13.11 -7.70
N PRO A 146 -11.53 -14.02 -7.12
CA PRO A 146 -10.76 -14.98 -7.90
C PRO A 146 -11.64 -15.72 -8.91
N GLY A 147 -11.29 -15.65 -10.19
CA GLY A 147 -12.06 -16.25 -11.30
C GLY A 147 -13.15 -15.36 -11.93
N ALA A 148 -13.49 -14.19 -11.35
CA ALA A 148 -14.50 -13.29 -11.92
C ALA A 148 -14.07 -12.71 -13.29
N GLY A 149 -12.76 -12.54 -13.52
CA GLY A 149 -12.21 -12.12 -14.82
C GLY A 149 -12.47 -13.08 -15.98
N GLN A 150 -12.89 -14.33 -15.72
CA GLN A 150 -13.30 -15.25 -16.80
C GLN A 150 -14.72 -14.98 -17.31
N ARG A 151 -15.58 -14.38 -16.47
CA ARG A 151 -16.97 -14.02 -16.83
C ARG A 151 -17.10 -12.56 -17.31
N CYS A 152 -16.12 -11.74 -16.95
CA CYS A 152 -16.10 -10.31 -17.21
C CYS A 152 -14.98 -9.98 -18.19
N ARG A 153 -15.34 -9.61 -19.41
CA ARG A 153 -14.38 -9.20 -20.44
C ARG A 153 -14.16 -7.69 -20.34
N GLU A 154 -12.91 -7.26 -20.37
CA GLU A 154 -12.57 -5.83 -20.51
C GLU A 154 -13.11 -5.33 -21.85
N ARG A 155 -13.93 -4.27 -21.82
CA ARG A 155 -14.35 -3.55 -23.02
C ARG A 155 -13.89 -2.11 -22.89
N ASN A 156 -12.64 -1.90 -23.32
CA ASN A 156 -11.84 -0.68 -23.21
C ASN A 156 -11.47 -0.37 -21.74
N GLU A 157 -10.29 0.22 -21.55
CA GLU A 157 -9.49 0.45 -20.31
C GLU A 157 -10.23 1.07 -19.10
N SER A 158 -11.55 1.22 -19.14
CA SER A 158 -12.37 1.84 -18.10
C SER A 158 -13.67 1.08 -17.76
N TYR A 159 -14.04 0.02 -18.50
CA TYR A 159 -15.30 -0.70 -18.26
C TYR A 159 -15.15 -2.23 -18.39
N LEU A 160 -15.55 -2.94 -17.32
CA LEU A 160 -15.74 -4.39 -17.31
C LEU A 160 -17.20 -4.71 -17.69
N VAL A 161 -17.39 -5.53 -18.73
CA VAL A 161 -18.69 -6.06 -19.11
C VAL A 161 -18.73 -7.54 -18.76
N CYS A 162 -19.61 -7.91 -17.83
CA CYS A 162 -19.83 -9.30 -17.46
C CYS A 162 -21.02 -9.88 -18.22
N GLU A 163 -20.82 -11.01 -18.87
CA GLU A 163 -21.91 -11.84 -19.38
C GLU A 163 -22.58 -12.52 -18.18
N ARG A 164 -23.92 -12.63 -18.23
CA ARG A 164 -24.72 -13.28 -17.19
C ARG A 164 -24.58 -14.79 -17.24
#